data_AF-A0AAV9EX29-F1
#
_entry.id   AF-A0AAV9EX29-F1
#
_cell.length_a   1.000
_cell.length_b   1.000
_cell.length_c   1.000
_cell.angle_alpha   90.00
_cell.angle_beta   90.00
_cell.angle_gamma   90.00
#
_symmetry.space_group_name_H-M   'P 1'
#
loop_
_entity.id
_entity.type
_entity.pdbx_description
1 polymer ?
#
loop_
_entity_poly.entity_id
_entity_poly.type
_entity_poly.pdbx_seq_one_letter_code
_entity_poly.pdbx_strand_id
1 'polypeptide(L)'
;MAFMNKVFVACLGFFVVCAQATKRASLVKTPVVRWSRGSGFFDVTGYGAKPDGRTESSKAFMAAWKDACSFKGKSKVFVPAGTFFVGPIDFEGPCPGTMPEVQIMGTLKAPEGLDAFPKGSWITFGNVDNLKTLELSRVINTNITGITLKDGKGFNMAVHKSKHICIDDIHIKAPPESPNTDGIHVSGSDHVSITNAQIGVGDDCVSVGQGTTNLLVSQVTCGPGHGISIGSLGKYQNEADVVGVIVRNCTLKGTTNGLRIKTWPGAGPSQARNFTYDNIVMDNASRVSISDVSFNNVRGTSASLIAVNFMCSSAAPCKSIRLSNINLTPIYGDTPTTSSCKNALGSSLGKQQPDACI
;
A
#
# COMPACT_ATOMS: atom_id res chain seq x y z
N MET A 1 -22.06 -5.44 29.43
CA MET A 1 -21.79 -6.51 30.41
C MET A 1 -22.33 -7.81 29.82
N ALA A 2 -21.46 -8.61 29.20
CA ALA A 2 -21.60 -10.05 28.95
C ALA A 2 -20.28 -10.52 28.32
N PHE A 3 -19.57 -11.36 29.06
CA PHE A 3 -18.29 -11.96 28.73
C PHE A 3 -18.51 -13.38 28.16
N MET A 4 -17.46 -13.87 27.50
CA MET A 4 -17.04 -15.29 27.33
C MET A 4 -17.39 -16.10 26.06
N ASN A 5 -16.34 -16.24 25.23
CA ASN A 5 -15.60 -17.47 24.85
C ASN A 5 -16.26 -18.64 24.10
N LYS A 6 -15.68 -18.94 22.91
CA LYS A 6 -14.92 -20.17 22.49
C LYS A 6 -14.71 -20.07 20.95
N VAL A 7 -13.51 -19.97 20.36
CA VAL A 7 -12.38 -20.91 20.18
C VAL A 7 -12.59 -22.02 19.12
N PHE A 8 -11.66 -22.04 18.16
CA PHE A 8 -11.20 -23.05 17.16
C PHE A 8 -12.02 -23.40 15.89
N VAL A 9 -11.40 -23.16 14.73
CA VAL A 9 -11.43 -24.05 13.55
C VAL A 9 -9.98 -24.28 13.11
N ALA A 10 -9.63 -25.55 12.98
CA ALA A 10 -8.36 -26.05 12.46
C ALA A 10 -8.39 -26.14 10.93
N CYS A 11 -7.25 -25.95 10.28
CA CYS A 11 -6.97 -26.54 8.97
C CYS A 11 -5.58 -27.18 9.00
N LEU A 12 -5.56 -28.50 8.79
CA LEU A 12 -4.41 -29.36 8.61
C LEU A 12 -3.75 -29.11 7.24
N GLY A 13 -2.42 -29.27 7.15
CA GLY A 13 -1.73 -29.35 5.86
C GLY A 13 -0.21 -29.47 5.93
N PHE A 14 0.27 -30.70 6.11
CA PHE A 14 1.61 -31.24 5.80
C PHE A 14 2.88 -30.61 6.42
N PHE A 15 3.36 -31.29 7.48
CA PHE A 15 4.75 -31.27 7.93
C PHE A 15 5.60 -32.21 7.06
N VAL A 16 6.72 -31.72 6.53
CA VAL A 16 7.87 -32.58 6.19
C VAL A 16 8.67 -32.81 7.46
N VAL A 17 8.86 -34.09 7.78
CA VAL A 17 9.53 -34.61 8.97
C VAL A 17 11.04 -34.33 8.91
N CYS A 18 11.60 -33.78 9.99
CA CYS A 18 13.00 -34.04 10.35
C CYS A 18 13.06 -34.44 11.83
N ALA A 19 13.68 -35.59 12.07
CA ALA A 19 13.64 -36.34 13.33
C ALA A 19 14.24 -35.59 14.52
N GLN A 20 13.66 -35.78 15.71
CA GLN A 20 14.35 -35.51 16.97
C GLN A 20 14.19 -36.67 17.95
N ALA A 21 15.32 -37.15 18.44
CA ALA A 21 15.41 -38.10 19.54
C ALA A 21 15.03 -37.41 20.86
N THR A 22 14.21 -38.09 21.66
CA THR A 22 13.76 -37.63 22.97
C THR A 22 14.84 -37.84 24.04
N LYS A 23 15.18 -36.80 24.80
CA LYS A 23 15.60 -36.92 26.20
C LYS A 23 14.93 -35.82 27.05
N ARG A 24 14.33 -36.23 28.17
CA ARG A 24 13.85 -35.34 29.24
C ARG A 24 15.05 -34.70 29.94
N ALA A 25 14.94 -33.42 30.29
CA ALA A 25 15.82 -32.78 31.27
C ALA A 25 15.03 -31.80 32.15
N SER A 26 15.42 -31.81 33.42
CA SER A 26 14.85 -31.15 34.59
C SER A 26 14.86 -29.61 34.54
N LEU A 27 13.99 -28.99 35.33
CA LEU A 27 14.00 -27.56 35.67
C LEU A 27 15.38 -27.12 36.18
N VAL A 28 16.00 -26.17 35.49
CA VAL A 28 17.19 -25.44 35.93
C VAL A 28 16.83 -23.95 36.00
N LYS A 29 17.17 -23.32 37.14
CA LYS A 29 16.99 -21.89 37.39
C LYS A 29 17.72 -21.07 36.32
N THR A 30 17.04 -20.06 35.78
CA THR A 30 17.55 -19.16 34.73
C THR A 30 18.74 -18.35 35.22
N PRO A 31 19.94 -18.50 34.61
CA PRO A 31 21.01 -17.54 34.79
C PRO A 31 20.76 -16.33 33.89
N VAL A 32 21.10 -15.14 34.39
CA VAL A 32 21.19 -13.92 33.57
C VAL A 32 22.27 -14.14 32.52
N VAL A 33 21.87 -14.38 31.27
CA VAL A 33 22.78 -14.63 30.16
C VAL A 33 23.44 -13.32 29.76
N ARG A 34 24.75 -13.20 30.01
CA ARG A 34 25.59 -12.18 29.41
C ARG A 34 25.95 -12.66 28.00
N TRP A 35 25.25 -12.16 26.99
CA TRP A 35 25.40 -12.58 25.59
C TRP A 35 26.82 -12.35 25.08
N SER A 36 27.42 -13.38 24.48
CA SER A 36 28.71 -13.28 23.81
C SER A 36 28.54 -12.60 22.44
N ARG A 37 29.49 -11.72 22.09
CA ARG A 37 29.54 -10.93 20.84
C ARG A 37 29.78 -11.77 19.56
N GLY A 38 29.28 -13.01 19.48
CA GLY A 38 29.66 -13.99 18.44
C GLY A 38 28.56 -14.54 17.54
N SER A 39 27.28 -14.37 17.86
CA SER A 39 26.20 -15.13 17.19
C SER A 39 25.46 -14.41 16.06
N GLY A 40 25.87 -13.19 15.67
CA GLY A 40 25.14 -12.39 14.67
C GLY A 40 23.69 -12.09 15.06
N PHE A 41 23.33 -12.25 16.34
CA PHE A 41 21.98 -12.10 16.86
C PHE A 41 21.90 -10.87 17.76
N PHE A 42 21.10 -9.88 17.36
CA PHE A 42 21.04 -8.55 17.95
C PHE A 42 19.64 -8.30 18.52
N ASP A 43 19.39 -8.82 19.72
CA ASP A 43 18.15 -8.61 20.47
C ASP A 43 18.07 -7.19 21.01
N VAL A 44 17.04 -6.43 20.62
CA VAL A 44 16.85 -5.01 21.00
C VAL A 44 16.78 -4.81 22.52
N THR A 45 16.37 -5.82 23.31
CA THR A 45 16.37 -5.74 24.77
C THR A 45 17.79 -5.75 25.35
N GLY A 46 18.73 -6.40 24.67
CA GLY A 46 20.16 -6.31 24.97
C GLY A 46 20.76 -4.91 24.75
N TYR A 47 20.07 -4.08 23.95
CA TYR A 47 20.40 -2.69 23.70
C TYR A 47 19.60 -1.70 24.57
N GLY A 48 18.78 -2.20 25.51
CA GLY A 48 18.04 -1.39 26.47
C GLY A 48 16.58 -1.10 26.09
N ALA A 49 16.07 -1.69 25.00
CA ALA A 49 14.63 -1.61 24.69
C ALA A 49 13.81 -2.32 25.76
N LYS A 50 12.65 -1.77 26.14
CA LYS A 50 11.77 -2.39 27.13
C LYS A 50 10.40 -2.76 26.55
N PRO A 51 9.92 -4.00 26.77
CA PRO A 51 8.63 -4.48 26.27
C PRO A 51 7.42 -3.99 27.10
N ASP A 52 7.40 -2.74 27.57
CA ASP A 52 6.39 -2.19 28.49
C ASP A 52 5.38 -1.24 27.82
N GLY A 53 5.56 -0.94 26.54
CA GLY A 53 4.73 -0.02 25.75
C GLY A 53 4.82 1.45 26.17
N ARG A 54 5.80 1.82 27.02
CA ARG A 54 5.95 3.16 27.62
C ARG A 54 7.36 3.73 27.48
N THR A 55 8.37 2.89 27.62
CA THR A 55 9.78 3.31 27.55
C THR A 55 10.18 3.53 26.09
N GLU A 56 10.61 4.75 25.78
CA GLU A 56 11.15 5.12 24.46
C GLU A 56 12.36 4.25 24.13
N SER A 57 12.25 3.46 23.06
CA SER A 57 13.20 2.41 22.71
C SER A 57 13.93 2.68 21.38
N SER A 58 13.73 3.82 20.72
CA SER A 58 14.32 4.13 19.40
C SER A 58 15.84 4.00 19.40
N LYS A 59 16.51 4.52 20.44
CA LYS A 59 17.98 4.43 20.57
C LYS A 59 18.48 3.00 20.64
N ALA A 60 17.75 2.11 21.31
CA ALA A 60 18.09 0.70 21.41
C ALA A 60 17.95 0.00 20.05
N PHE A 61 16.88 0.31 19.30
CA PHE A 61 16.65 -0.22 17.96
C PHE A 61 17.75 0.22 16.99
N MET A 62 18.07 1.51 16.95
CA MET A 62 19.14 2.03 16.08
C MET A 62 20.52 1.47 16.44
N ALA A 63 20.80 1.26 17.72
CA ALA A 63 22.05 0.64 18.15
C ALA A 63 22.14 -0.84 17.74
N ALA A 64 21.06 -1.61 17.92
CA ALA A 64 20.99 -2.99 17.47
C ALA A 64 21.18 -3.11 15.95
N TRP A 65 20.54 -2.23 15.18
CA TRP A 65 20.70 -2.16 13.73
C TRP A 65 22.14 -1.84 13.32
N LYS A 66 22.77 -0.84 13.95
CA LYS A 66 24.14 -0.42 13.64
C LYS A 66 25.14 -1.58 13.81
N ASP A 67 25.02 -2.31 14.91
CA ASP A 67 25.89 -3.46 15.18
C ASP A 67 25.59 -4.62 14.22
N ALA A 68 24.32 -4.88 13.92
CA ALA A 68 23.93 -5.90 12.95
C ALA A 68 24.42 -5.61 11.53
N CYS A 69 24.32 -4.36 11.10
CA CYS A 69 24.74 -3.87 9.79
C CYS A 69 26.27 -3.92 9.64
N SER A 70 27.01 -3.73 10.73
CA SER A 70 28.48 -3.82 10.75
C SER A 70 28.99 -5.27 10.92
N PHE A 71 28.10 -6.24 11.14
CA PHE A 71 28.48 -7.62 11.40
C PHE A 71 28.99 -8.31 10.12
N LYS A 72 30.13 -9.01 10.25
CA LYS A 72 30.71 -9.79 9.15
C LYS A 72 30.05 -11.17 9.09
N GLY A 73 29.00 -11.29 8.29
CA GLY A 73 28.26 -12.53 8.07
C GLY A 73 26.75 -12.30 8.13
N LYS A 74 25.99 -13.39 8.25
CA LYS A 74 24.54 -13.30 8.45
C LYS A 74 24.26 -12.72 9.84
N SER A 75 23.46 -11.66 9.87
CA SER A 75 23.02 -11.03 11.11
C SER A 75 21.50 -10.91 11.17
N LYS A 76 20.97 -10.81 12.39
CA LYS A 76 19.55 -10.65 12.68
C LYS A 76 19.32 -9.61 13.76
N VAL A 77 18.51 -8.59 13.49
CA VAL A 77 17.91 -7.73 14.51
C VAL A 77 16.63 -8.39 14.99
N PHE A 78 16.56 -8.69 16.28
CA PHE A 78 15.44 -9.43 16.87
C PHE A 78 14.64 -8.56 17.84
N VAL A 79 13.33 -8.49 17.62
CA VAL A 79 12.37 -7.85 18.52
C VAL A 79 11.53 -8.93 19.18
N PRO A 80 11.75 -9.25 20.48
CA PRO A 80 11.02 -10.29 21.17
C PRO A 80 9.54 -9.92 21.41
N ALA A 81 8.76 -10.86 21.93
CA ALA A 81 7.39 -10.61 22.34
C ALA A 81 7.29 -9.50 23.40
N GLY A 82 6.27 -8.65 23.28
CA GLY A 82 6.09 -7.46 24.11
C GLY A 82 5.62 -6.26 23.30
N THR A 83 5.28 -5.14 23.96
CA THR A 83 5.00 -3.88 23.26
C THR A 83 6.17 -2.93 23.48
N PHE A 84 6.76 -2.41 22.40
CA PHE A 84 7.88 -1.48 22.45
C PHE A 84 7.40 -0.11 21.99
N PHE A 85 7.54 0.92 22.83
CA PHE A 85 7.30 2.29 22.39
C PHE A 85 8.53 2.77 21.61
N VAL A 86 8.33 3.05 20.32
CA VAL A 86 9.41 3.37 19.39
C VAL A 86 9.00 4.63 18.64
N GLY A 87 9.74 5.71 18.85
CA GLY A 87 9.67 6.92 18.02
C GLY A 87 10.17 6.67 16.58
N PRO A 88 10.38 7.74 15.79
CA PRO A 88 10.93 7.61 14.45
C PRO A 88 12.34 7.00 14.47
N ILE A 89 12.58 5.97 13.66
CA ILE A 89 13.87 5.32 13.50
C ILE A 89 14.24 5.17 12.02
N ASP A 90 15.52 5.37 11.74
CA ASP A 90 16.10 5.24 10.41
C ASP A 90 17.16 4.11 10.43
N PHE A 91 16.87 3.03 9.71
CA PHE A 91 17.76 1.90 9.51
C PHE A 91 18.53 2.08 8.21
N GLU A 92 19.71 2.69 8.32
CA GLU A 92 20.53 3.08 7.17
C GLU A 92 21.53 2.00 6.76
N GLY A 93 21.81 1.95 5.45
CA GLY A 93 22.91 1.22 4.83
C GLY A 93 23.77 2.12 3.91
N PRO A 94 24.65 1.54 3.08
CA PRO A 94 24.87 0.10 2.87
C PRO A 94 25.59 -0.56 4.06
N CYS A 95 25.24 -1.82 4.31
CA CYS A 95 25.92 -2.66 5.29
C CYS A 95 27.17 -3.30 4.66
N PRO A 96 28.38 -3.19 5.26
CA PRO A 96 29.59 -3.79 4.70
C PRO A 96 29.54 -5.33 4.62
N GLY A 97 28.70 -5.96 5.43
CA GLY A 97 28.46 -7.39 5.48
C GLY A 97 27.23 -7.84 4.70
N THR A 98 26.57 -8.89 5.19
CA THR A 98 25.25 -9.28 4.69
C THR A 98 24.19 -8.33 5.27
N MET A 99 23.17 -7.99 4.48
CA MET A 99 22.03 -7.24 5.00
C MET A 99 21.40 -7.96 6.21
N PRO A 100 21.16 -7.25 7.33
CA PRO A 100 20.52 -7.86 8.50
C PRO A 100 19.10 -8.31 8.22
N GLU A 101 18.73 -9.50 8.70
CA GLU A 101 17.33 -9.91 8.82
C GLU A 101 16.68 -9.15 9.99
N VAL A 102 15.50 -8.56 9.79
CA VAL A 102 14.72 -7.99 10.90
C VAL A 102 13.58 -8.93 11.22
N GLN A 103 13.61 -9.51 12.43
CA GLN A 103 12.56 -10.40 12.91
C GLN A 103 11.79 -9.74 14.06
N ILE A 104 10.49 -9.53 13.85
CA ILE A 104 9.61 -8.90 14.83
C ILE A 104 8.59 -9.92 15.34
N MET A 105 8.73 -10.32 16.62
CA MET A 105 7.74 -11.12 17.35
C MET A 105 6.84 -10.30 18.27
N GLY A 106 7.23 -9.05 18.55
CA GLY A 106 6.48 -8.12 19.40
C GLY A 106 5.62 -7.12 18.62
N THR A 107 5.10 -6.12 19.34
CA THR A 107 4.37 -4.99 18.79
C THR A 107 5.22 -3.74 18.92
N LEU A 108 5.41 -3.01 17.82
CA LEU A 108 5.97 -1.67 17.84
C LEU A 108 4.81 -0.67 18.00
N LYS A 109 4.94 0.28 18.91
CA LYS A 109 3.94 1.32 19.19
C LYS A 109 4.53 2.69 18.88
N ALA A 110 3.92 3.39 17.94
CA ALA A 110 4.32 4.73 17.52
C ALA A 110 3.83 5.82 18.51
N PRO A 111 4.44 7.02 18.48
CA PRO A 111 3.86 8.23 19.06
C PRO A 111 2.50 8.60 18.46
N GLU A 112 1.62 9.20 19.25
CA GLU A 112 0.27 9.57 18.82
C GLU A 112 0.23 10.91 18.06
N GLY A 113 1.08 11.88 18.42
CA GLY A 113 1.12 13.22 17.83
C GLY A 113 1.83 13.25 16.47
N LEU A 114 1.29 14.01 15.51
CA LEU A 114 1.92 14.18 14.18
C LEU A 114 3.23 14.99 14.25
N ASP A 115 3.33 15.88 15.22
CA ASP A 115 4.53 16.66 15.57
C ASP A 115 5.72 15.76 15.95
N ALA A 116 5.46 14.54 16.42
CA ALA A 116 6.49 13.55 16.70
C ALA A 116 7.16 12.97 15.44
N PHE A 117 6.64 13.27 14.23
CA PHE A 117 7.14 12.75 12.95
C PHE A 117 7.58 13.91 12.03
N PRO A 118 8.66 14.65 12.35
CA PRO A 118 9.08 15.81 11.57
C PRO A 118 9.46 15.46 10.12
N LYS A 119 9.90 14.21 9.87
CA LYS A 119 10.18 13.68 8.53
C LYS A 119 8.98 12.97 7.87
N GLY A 120 7.88 12.79 8.61
CA GLY A 120 6.69 12.07 8.15
C GLY A 120 6.76 10.54 8.19
N SER A 121 7.95 9.93 8.27
CA SER A 121 8.14 8.47 8.39
C SER A 121 8.24 8.02 9.86
N TRP A 122 7.87 6.76 10.12
CA TRP A 122 8.00 6.14 11.45
C TRP A 122 9.15 5.13 11.50
N ILE A 123 9.17 4.17 10.58
CA ILE A 123 10.27 3.21 10.44
C ILE A 123 10.72 3.28 8.99
N THR A 124 11.89 3.86 8.80
CA THR A 124 12.50 4.03 7.47
C THR A 124 13.66 3.05 7.32
N PHE A 125 13.75 2.41 6.17
CA PHE A 125 15.00 1.78 5.72
C PHE A 125 15.63 2.71 4.67
N GLY A 126 16.76 3.37 5.02
CA GLY A 126 17.29 4.61 4.38
C GLY A 126 18.64 4.48 3.64
N ASN A 127 19.01 5.49 2.83
CA ASN A 127 19.86 5.51 1.61
C ASN A 127 19.04 5.41 0.31
N VAL A 128 18.04 6.30 0.37
CA VAL A 128 16.74 6.52 -0.30
C VAL A 128 16.07 7.75 0.32
N ASP A 129 15.08 8.39 -0.36
CA ASP A 129 14.23 9.47 0.16
C ASP A 129 12.71 9.39 -0.18
N ASN A 130 11.90 9.65 0.88
CA ASN A 130 10.50 10.14 1.06
C ASN A 130 9.28 9.20 0.91
N LEU A 131 8.63 8.74 2.02
CA LEU A 131 7.24 8.99 2.52
C LEU A 131 6.73 8.00 3.65
N LYS A 132 5.89 8.54 4.56
CA LYS A 132 4.94 8.00 5.58
C LYS A 132 4.74 6.47 5.80
N THR A 133 4.79 6.10 7.09
CA THR A 133 4.78 4.76 7.74
C THR A 133 5.85 3.80 7.21
N LEU A 134 5.69 2.45 7.23
CA LEU A 134 6.79 1.52 6.92
C LEU A 134 7.29 1.76 5.50
N GLU A 135 8.46 2.36 5.39
CA GLU A 135 9.01 2.83 4.13
C GLU A 135 10.18 1.97 3.69
N LEU A 136 10.03 1.33 2.53
CA LEU A 136 11.12 0.76 1.76
C LEU A 136 11.50 1.73 0.68
N SER A 137 12.77 2.07 0.66
CA SER A 137 13.22 3.14 -0.18
C SER A 137 14.59 2.64 -0.76
N ARG A 138 14.95 2.79 -2.07
CA ARG A 138 16.28 2.46 -2.70
C ARG A 138 16.83 1.12 -2.21
N VAL A 139 15.90 0.20 -1.93
CA VAL A 139 16.16 -1.11 -1.38
C VAL A 139 16.14 -2.08 -2.56
N ILE A 140 17.02 -3.07 -2.51
CA ILE A 140 17.11 -4.12 -3.52
C ILE A 140 17.00 -5.47 -2.83
N ASN A 141 16.27 -6.42 -3.43
CA ASN A 141 16.17 -7.81 -2.99
C ASN A 141 15.64 -7.94 -1.54
N THR A 142 14.44 -7.45 -1.30
CA THR A 142 13.82 -7.50 0.04
C THR A 142 12.51 -8.24 0.02
N ASN A 143 12.33 -9.08 1.05
CA ASN A 143 11.07 -9.77 1.30
C ASN A 143 10.46 -9.24 2.61
N ILE A 144 9.19 -8.84 2.57
CA ILE A 144 8.41 -8.48 3.74
C ILE A 144 7.27 -9.49 3.84
N THR A 145 7.15 -10.14 5.00
CA THR A 145 6.09 -11.13 5.20
C THR A 145 5.59 -11.21 6.65
N GLY A 146 4.32 -11.56 6.81
CA GLY A 146 3.72 -11.89 8.11
C GLY A 146 3.56 -10.72 9.07
N ILE A 147 3.51 -9.48 8.56
CA ILE A 147 3.35 -8.28 9.40
C ILE A 147 1.94 -7.72 9.32
N THR A 148 1.49 -7.13 10.43
CA THR A 148 0.26 -6.34 10.49
C THR A 148 0.59 -4.86 10.70
N LEU A 149 0.07 -4.01 9.84
CA LEU A 149 0.18 -2.55 9.93
C LEU A 149 -1.19 -1.98 10.32
N LYS A 150 -1.23 -1.17 11.38
CA LYS A 150 -2.49 -0.68 11.93
C LYS A 150 -2.45 0.82 12.19
N ASP A 151 -3.53 1.50 11.82
CA ASP A 151 -3.81 2.91 12.09
C ASP A 151 -2.69 3.86 11.62
N GLY A 152 -2.14 3.59 10.41
CA GLY A 152 -1.15 4.44 9.77
C GLY A 152 -1.66 5.87 9.56
N LYS A 153 -0.82 6.87 9.83
CA LYS A 153 -1.15 8.31 9.73
C LYS A 153 -1.00 8.90 8.31
N GLY A 154 -0.82 8.03 7.33
CA GLY A 154 -0.62 8.28 5.91
C GLY A 154 -0.65 6.93 5.19
N PHE A 155 0.08 6.78 4.08
CA PHE A 155 0.33 5.46 3.51
C PHE A 155 0.78 4.51 4.62
N ASN A 156 0.31 3.26 4.65
CA ASN A 156 0.66 2.26 5.68
C ASN A 156 1.94 1.48 5.32
N MET A 157 2.26 1.44 4.03
CA MET A 157 3.54 1.00 3.51
C MET A 157 3.83 1.78 2.23
N ALA A 158 5.09 2.15 2.02
CA ALA A 158 5.52 2.79 0.80
C ALA A 158 6.79 2.13 0.23
N VAL A 159 6.82 1.88 -1.07
CA VAL A 159 7.93 1.29 -1.82
C VAL A 159 8.40 2.30 -2.86
N HIS A 160 9.51 2.95 -2.57
CA HIS A 160 10.04 4.06 -3.34
C HIS A 160 11.41 3.73 -3.93
N LYS A 161 11.62 4.02 -5.22
CA LYS A 161 12.95 3.92 -5.86
C LYS A 161 13.65 2.56 -5.66
N SER A 162 12.90 1.47 -5.50
CA SER A 162 13.39 0.16 -5.06
C SER A 162 13.33 -0.89 -6.17
N LYS A 163 14.04 -2.01 -6.02
CA LYS A 163 14.05 -3.10 -7.01
C LYS A 163 13.91 -4.48 -6.37
N HIS A 164 13.23 -5.42 -7.04
CA HIS A 164 13.10 -6.80 -6.56
C HIS A 164 12.56 -6.88 -5.13
N ILE A 165 11.35 -6.35 -4.95
CA ILE A 165 10.66 -6.31 -3.66
C ILE A 165 9.52 -7.31 -3.68
N CYS A 166 9.52 -8.23 -2.72
CA CYS A 166 8.43 -9.17 -2.50
C CYS A 166 7.71 -8.80 -1.20
N ILE A 167 6.41 -8.58 -1.29
CA ILE A 167 5.53 -8.28 -0.15
C ILE A 167 4.47 -9.37 -0.13
N ASP A 168 4.46 -10.22 0.89
CA ASP A 168 3.61 -11.41 0.94
C ASP A 168 2.99 -11.63 2.32
N ASP A 169 1.71 -12.01 2.40
CA ASP A 169 1.01 -12.27 3.67
C ASP A 169 1.06 -11.06 4.64
N ILE A 170 0.44 -9.97 4.23
CA ILE A 170 0.38 -8.72 5.00
C ILE A 170 -1.06 -8.36 5.33
N HIS A 171 -1.32 -7.92 6.56
CA HIS A 171 -2.60 -7.33 6.95
C HIS A 171 -2.44 -5.83 7.23
N ILE A 172 -3.22 -4.99 6.55
CA ILE A 172 -3.21 -3.53 6.76
C ILE A 172 -4.62 -3.09 7.15
N LYS A 173 -4.73 -2.35 8.26
CA LYS A 173 -6.00 -1.83 8.74
C LYS A 173 -5.89 -0.39 9.22
N ALA A 174 -6.72 0.49 8.67
CA ALA A 174 -6.96 1.83 9.19
C ALA A 174 -8.48 2.13 9.16
N PRO A 175 -8.97 3.11 9.95
CA PRO A 175 -10.38 3.48 9.92
C PRO A 175 -10.81 3.97 8.52
N PRO A 176 -12.00 3.58 8.02
CA PRO A 176 -12.43 3.85 6.64
C PRO A 176 -12.63 5.33 6.32
N GLU A 177 -12.81 6.17 7.34
CA GLU A 177 -12.94 7.63 7.22
C GLU A 177 -11.59 8.35 7.25
N SER A 178 -10.48 7.64 7.44
CA SER A 178 -9.16 8.24 7.55
C SER A 178 -8.65 8.70 6.18
N PRO A 179 -8.43 10.01 5.97
CA PRO A 179 -7.96 10.51 4.67
C PRO A 179 -6.50 10.12 4.43
N ASN A 180 -6.15 9.84 3.18
CA ASN A 180 -4.77 9.60 2.73
C ASN A 180 -4.06 8.43 3.43
N THR A 181 -4.81 7.47 3.95
CA THR A 181 -4.25 6.27 4.59
C THR A 181 -4.05 5.13 3.61
N ASP A 182 -3.42 5.37 2.45
CA ASP A 182 -3.25 4.31 1.45
C ASP A 182 -2.66 3.04 2.07
N GLY A 183 -2.99 1.87 1.53
CA GLY A 183 -2.44 0.60 2.01
C GLY A 183 -0.97 0.49 1.64
N ILE A 184 -0.70 0.09 0.41
CA ILE A 184 0.67 0.00 -0.13
C ILE A 184 0.81 0.96 -1.31
N HIS A 185 1.70 1.93 -1.17
CA HIS A 185 2.06 2.84 -2.26
C HIS A 185 3.35 2.38 -2.93
N VAL A 186 3.39 2.33 -4.27
CA VAL A 186 4.60 1.99 -5.05
C VAL A 186 4.91 3.11 -6.02
N SER A 187 6.14 3.64 -6.02
CA SER A 187 6.59 4.57 -7.06
C SER A 187 8.10 4.51 -7.31
N GLY A 188 8.49 4.81 -8.55
CA GLY A 188 9.88 4.80 -9.01
C GLY A 188 10.57 3.42 -8.88
N SER A 189 9.80 2.35 -8.75
CA SER A 189 10.30 1.03 -8.36
C SER A 189 10.08 -0.01 -9.46
N ASP A 190 10.96 -1.01 -9.52
CA ASP A 190 10.97 -2.03 -10.58
C ASP A 190 10.94 -3.45 -10.00
N HIS A 191 10.17 -4.36 -10.60
CA HIS A 191 10.00 -5.73 -10.11
C HIS A 191 9.52 -5.79 -8.65
N VAL A 192 8.30 -5.31 -8.43
CA VAL A 192 7.63 -5.36 -7.12
C VAL A 192 6.48 -6.35 -7.19
N SER A 193 6.37 -7.26 -6.23
CA SER A 193 5.21 -8.13 -6.06
C SER A 193 4.52 -7.89 -4.72
N ILE A 194 3.19 -7.77 -4.76
CA ILE A 194 2.31 -7.68 -3.60
C ILE A 194 1.36 -8.87 -3.70
N THR A 195 1.52 -9.84 -2.80
CA THR A 195 0.76 -11.09 -2.80
C THR A 195 0.11 -11.37 -1.46
N ASN A 196 -1.03 -12.08 -1.48
CA ASN A 196 -1.70 -12.60 -0.28
C ASN A 196 -1.98 -11.54 0.80
N ALA A 197 -2.35 -10.32 0.40
CA ALA A 197 -2.55 -9.21 1.32
C ALA A 197 -4.05 -8.96 1.62
N GLN A 198 -4.34 -8.54 2.85
CA GLN A 198 -5.67 -8.04 3.25
C GLN A 198 -5.52 -6.58 3.69
N ILE A 199 -6.17 -5.67 2.97
CA ILE A 199 -5.96 -4.23 3.15
C ILE A 199 -7.31 -3.54 3.25
N GLY A 200 -7.61 -2.97 4.42
CA GLY A 200 -8.79 -2.15 4.65
C GLY A 200 -8.40 -0.79 5.23
N VAL A 201 -8.59 0.28 4.45
CA VAL A 201 -8.13 1.63 4.79
C VAL A 201 -9.14 2.69 4.30
N GLY A 202 -8.89 3.97 4.57
CA GLY A 202 -9.74 5.07 4.09
C GLY A 202 -9.42 5.61 2.69
N ASP A 203 -8.30 5.23 2.09
CA ASP A 203 -7.88 5.69 0.74
C ASP A 203 -7.51 4.50 -0.16
N ASP A 204 -6.62 4.65 -1.15
CA ASP A 204 -6.25 3.60 -2.10
C ASP A 204 -5.68 2.37 -1.37
N CYS A 205 -6.22 1.19 -1.66
CA CYS A 205 -5.71 -0.08 -1.15
C CYS A 205 -4.27 -0.32 -1.63
N VAL A 206 -4.07 -0.16 -2.94
CA VAL A 206 -2.74 -0.11 -3.56
C VAL A 206 -2.73 1.10 -4.48
N SER A 207 -1.76 2.00 -4.31
CA SER A 207 -1.56 3.15 -5.19
C SER A 207 -0.23 3.07 -5.93
N VAL A 208 -0.25 3.38 -7.23
CA VAL A 208 0.92 3.25 -8.12
C VAL A 208 1.28 4.62 -8.68
N GLY A 209 2.39 5.19 -8.22
CA GLY A 209 2.94 6.43 -8.75
C GLY A 209 3.87 6.22 -9.94
N GLN A 210 4.34 7.35 -10.48
CA GLN A 210 5.26 7.44 -11.61
C GLN A 210 6.51 6.56 -11.48
N GLY A 211 7.11 6.19 -12.61
CA GLY A 211 8.35 5.44 -12.68
C GLY A 211 8.26 4.00 -12.16
N THR A 212 7.05 3.46 -12.00
CA THR A 212 6.85 2.08 -11.57
C THR A 212 6.87 1.15 -12.77
N THR A 213 7.70 0.11 -12.72
CA THR A 213 7.78 -0.93 -13.76
C THR A 213 7.65 -2.33 -13.19
N ASN A 214 7.02 -3.25 -13.94
CA ASN A 214 6.91 -4.67 -13.58
C ASN A 214 6.33 -4.89 -12.17
N LEU A 215 5.15 -4.32 -11.91
CA LEU A 215 4.40 -4.48 -10.66
C LEU A 215 3.38 -5.61 -10.80
N LEU A 216 3.42 -6.58 -9.89
CA LEU A 216 2.39 -7.61 -9.72
C LEU A 216 1.62 -7.39 -8.42
N VAL A 217 0.29 -7.25 -8.52
CA VAL A 217 -0.64 -7.29 -7.38
C VAL A 217 -1.51 -8.52 -7.55
N SER A 218 -1.41 -9.50 -6.66
CA SER A 218 -2.12 -10.78 -6.85
C SER A 218 -2.65 -11.35 -5.54
N GLN A 219 -3.85 -11.95 -5.55
CA GLN A 219 -4.45 -12.53 -4.34
C GLN A 219 -4.62 -11.50 -3.22
N VAL A 220 -4.96 -10.25 -3.58
CA VAL A 220 -5.18 -9.16 -2.62
C VAL A 220 -6.67 -8.98 -2.38
N THR A 221 -7.07 -8.91 -1.11
CA THR A 221 -8.39 -8.46 -0.70
C THR A 221 -8.32 -7.01 -0.24
N CYS A 222 -8.90 -6.11 -1.01
CA CYS A 222 -9.01 -4.69 -0.71
C CYS A 222 -10.40 -4.38 -0.18
N GLY A 223 -10.52 -3.55 0.86
CA GLY A 223 -11.83 -3.10 1.31
C GLY A 223 -11.99 -2.98 2.82
N PRO A 224 -12.54 -1.87 3.32
CA PRO A 224 -12.99 -0.66 2.60
C PRO A 224 -11.81 0.17 2.03
N GLY A 225 -12.11 1.26 1.31
CA GLY A 225 -11.11 2.20 0.75
C GLY A 225 -11.42 2.63 -0.68
N HIS A 226 -10.44 3.20 -1.39
CA HIS A 226 -10.60 3.71 -2.76
C HIS A 226 -10.31 2.69 -3.86
N GLY A 227 -9.92 1.46 -3.53
CA GLY A 227 -9.60 0.40 -4.50
C GLY A 227 -8.13 0.40 -4.92
N ILE A 228 -7.83 -0.16 -6.09
CA ILE A 228 -6.46 -0.20 -6.63
C ILE A 228 -6.34 0.88 -7.70
N SER A 229 -5.42 1.82 -7.49
CA SER A 229 -5.30 3.03 -8.30
C SER A 229 -3.91 3.17 -8.90
N ILE A 230 -3.85 3.41 -10.21
CA ILE A 230 -2.66 3.94 -10.88
C ILE A 230 -2.80 5.47 -10.93
N GLY A 231 -1.77 6.17 -10.48
CA GLY A 231 -1.69 7.62 -10.40
C GLY A 231 -2.12 8.21 -9.05
N SER A 232 -2.25 9.54 -8.95
CA SER A 232 -2.30 10.45 -10.11
C SER A 232 -0.97 10.62 -10.84
N LEU A 233 -1.00 10.45 -12.16
CA LEU A 233 0.16 10.64 -13.07
C LEU A 233 0.10 12.00 -13.78
N GLY A 234 1.21 12.48 -14.33
CA GLY A 234 1.30 13.74 -15.09
C GLY A 234 1.25 15.00 -14.22
N LYS A 235 1.65 14.93 -12.95
CA LYS A 235 1.68 16.11 -12.07
C LYS A 235 2.95 16.92 -12.24
N TYR A 236 4.07 16.23 -12.49
CA TYR A 236 5.41 16.82 -12.48
C TYR A 236 6.01 16.83 -13.89
N GLN A 237 6.87 17.82 -14.16
CA GLN A 237 7.66 17.81 -15.39
C GLN A 237 8.64 16.63 -15.38
N ASN A 238 8.82 16.00 -16.54
CA ASN A 238 9.70 14.83 -16.73
C ASN A 238 9.33 13.63 -15.84
N GLU A 239 8.04 13.45 -15.59
CA GLU A 239 7.52 12.29 -14.87
C GLU A 239 7.84 10.99 -15.63
N ALA A 240 8.38 9.99 -14.93
CA ALA A 240 8.74 8.72 -15.53
C ALA A 240 7.50 7.85 -15.82
N ASP A 241 7.56 7.10 -16.92
CA ASP A 241 6.49 6.18 -17.34
C ASP A 241 6.11 5.16 -16.26
N VAL A 242 4.87 4.69 -16.29
CA VAL A 242 4.39 3.51 -15.57
C VAL A 242 4.14 2.39 -16.57
N VAL A 243 4.84 1.27 -16.45
CA VAL A 243 4.85 0.20 -17.46
C VAL A 243 4.75 -1.18 -16.83
N GLY A 244 3.84 -2.04 -17.32
CA GLY A 244 3.82 -3.44 -16.88
C GLY A 244 3.25 -3.59 -15.47
N VAL A 245 1.99 -3.18 -15.28
CA VAL A 245 1.25 -3.38 -14.03
C VAL A 245 0.25 -4.52 -14.24
N ILE A 246 0.38 -5.59 -13.48
CA ILE A 246 -0.53 -6.74 -13.51
C ILE A 246 -1.24 -6.80 -12.17
N VAL A 247 -2.57 -6.68 -12.19
CA VAL A 247 -3.42 -6.90 -11.03
C VAL A 247 -4.29 -8.12 -11.32
N ARG A 248 -4.18 -9.18 -10.52
CA ARG A 248 -4.95 -10.40 -10.78
C ARG A 248 -5.45 -11.13 -9.55
N ASN A 249 -6.52 -11.91 -9.69
CA ASN A 249 -7.05 -12.73 -8.59
C ASN A 249 -7.34 -11.89 -7.33
N CYS A 250 -7.84 -10.66 -7.49
CA CYS A 250 -8.07 -9.73 -6.38
C CYS A 250 -9.56 -9.58 -6.09
N THR A 251 -9.89 -9.35 -4.82
CA THR A 251 -11.26 -9.06 -4.38
C THR A 251 -11.34 -7.66 -3.79
N LEU A 252 -12.21 -6.81 -4.33
CA LEU A 252 -12.43 -5.44 -3.86
C LEU A 252 -13.82 -5.37 -3.20
N LYS A 253 -13.85 -5.22 -1.87
CA LYS A 253 -15.06 -5.24 -1.04
C LYS A 253 -15.39 -3.86 -0.49
N GLY A 254 -16.57 -3.33 -0.82
CA GLY A 254 -17.02 -2.06 -0.26
C GLY A 254 -16.07 -0.87 -0.52
N THR A 255 -15.34 -0.90 -1.63
CA THR A 255 -14.46 0.18 -2.05
C THR A 255 -15.23 1.25 -2.83
N THR A 256 -14.81 2.51 -2.76
CA THR A 256 -15.42 3.62 -3.50
C THR A 256 -15.12 3.55 -4.98
N ASN A 257 -13.98 2.99 -5.38
CA ASN A 257 -13.65 2.61 -6.75
C ASN A 257 -13.18 1.14 -6.79
N GLY A 258 -13.31 0.51 -7.94
CA GLY A 258 -12.69 -0.78 -8.19
C GLY A 258 -11.22 -0.61 -8.57
N LEU A 259 -10.98 -0.62 -9.87
CA LEU A 259 -9.69 -0.33 -10.48
C LEU A 259 -9.75 1.07 -11.07
N ARG A 260 -8.70 1.87 -10.90
CA ARG A 260 -8.73 3.29 -11.28
C ARG A 260 -7.41 3.73 -11.88
N ILE A 261 -7.45 4.57 -12.91
CA ILE A 261 -6.29 5.29 -13.44
C ILE A 261 -6.59 6.78 -13.32
N LYS A 262 -5.70 7.53 -12.68
CA LYS A 262 -5.82 8.97 -12.41
C LYS A 262 -4.69 9.70 -13.13
N THR A 263 -5.01 10.76 -13.87
CA THR A 263 -4.02 11.64 -14.49
C THR A 263 -4.32 13.11 -14.15
N TRP A 264 -3.29 13.93 -14.13
CA TRP A 264 -3.37 15.39 -14.07
C TRP A 264 -3.38 15.95 -15.51
N PRO A 265 -4.07 17.07 -15.74
CA PRO A 265 -4.12 17.72 -17.05
C PRO A 265 -2.81 18.44 -17.45
N GLY A 266 -1.72 18.33 -16.69
CA GLY A 266 -0.56 19.23 -16.78
C GLY A 266 0.83 18.57 -16.97
N ALA A 267 1.85 19.42 -17.07
CA ALA A 267 3.29 19.17 -16.95
C ALA A 267 3.95 18.04 -17.79
N GLY A 268 3.58 17.89 -19.06
CA GLY A 268 4.36 17.13 -20.05
C GLY A 268 4.01 15.64 -20.17
N PRO A 269 4.28 15.01 -21.33
CA PRO A 269 3.82 13.66 -21.59
C PRO A 269 4.63 12.62 -20.80
N SER A 270 3.93 11.76 -20.06
CA SER A 270 4.43 10.46 -19.56
C SER A 270 3.47 9.37 -20.04
N GLN A 271 3.94 8.13 -20.09
CA GLN A 271 3.14 7.01 -20.58
C GLN A 271 2.72 6.07 -19.45
N ALA A 272 1.49 5.58 -19.54
CA ALA A 272 0.94 4.54 -18.69
C ALA A 272 0.49 3.40 -19.61
N ARG A 273 1.26 2.31 -19.71
CA ARG A 273 1.06 1.26 -20.73
C ARG A 273 1.33 -0.15 -20.21
N ASN A 274 0.82 -1.15 -20.94
CA ASN A 274 0.97 -2.58 -20.62
C ASN A 274 0.39 -2.92 -19.23
N PHE A 275 -0.87 -2.58 -19.00
CA PHE A 275 -1.58 -2.91 -17.77
C PHE A 275 -2.53 -4.08 -18.02
N THR A 276 -2.55 -5.04 -17.10
CA THR A 276 -3.45 -6.19 -17.13
C THR A 276 -4.25 -6.24 -15.83
N TYR A 277 -5.56 -6.31 -15.95
CA TYR A 277 -6.46 -6.59 -14.84
C TYR A 277 -7.18 -7.90 -15.15
N ASP A 278 -6.95 -8.95 -14.35
CA ASP A 278 -7.43 -10.30 -14.64
C ASP A 278 -8.06 -10.95 -13.41
N ASN A 279 -9.20 -11.64 -13.56
CA ASN A 279 -9.92 -12.28 -12.46
C ASN A 279 -10.12 -11.37 -11.21
N ILE A 280 -10.88 -10.29 -11.38
CA ILE A 280 -11.15 -9.31 -10.32
C ILE A 280 -12.60 -9.45 -9.85
N VAL A 281 -12.76 -9.74 -8.56
CA VAL A 281 -14.07 -9.79 -7.91
C VAL A 281 -14.35 -8.43 -7.29
N MET A 282 -15.40 -7.76 -7.75
CA MET A 282 -15.90 -6.53 -7.12
C MET A 282 -17.17 -6.85 -6.35
N ASP A 283 -17.06 -6.87 -5.03
CA ASP A 283 -18.16 -7.18 -4.10
C ASP A 283 -18.62 -5.87 -3.45
N ASN A 284 -19.78 -5.37 -3.85
CA ASN A 284 -20.36 -4.11 -3.38
C ASN A 284 -19.57 -2.84 -3.78
N ALA A 285 -19.13 -2.77 -5.05
CA ALA A 285 -18.42 -1.59 -5.59
C ALA A 285 -19.31 -0.35 -5.72
N SER A 286 -18.78 0.79 -5.24
CA SER A 286 -19.40 2.13 -5.09
C SER A 286 -20.89 2.14 -4.73
N ARG A 287 -21.17 2.35 -3.43
CA ARG A 287 -22.52 2.69 -2.92
C ARG A 287 -22.77 4.20 -2.88
N VAL A 288 -21.89 5.00 -3.50
CA VAL A 288 -22.00 6.45 -3.49
C VAL A 288 -23.07 6.87 -4.47
N SER A 289 -24.18 7.41 -3.96
CA SER A 289 -25.22 7.99 -4.79
C SER A 289 -24.76 9.39 -5.24
N ILE A 290 -24.68 9.58 -6.56
CA ILE A 290 -24.37 10.87 -7.18
C ILE A 290 -25.68 11.42 -7.75
N SER A 291 -26.11 12.59 -7.30
CA SER A 291 -27.26 13.27 -7.86
C SER A 291 -27.03 14.77 -8.08
N ASP A 292 -27.81 15.35 -8.99
CA ASP A 292 -27.96 16.80 -9.19
C ASP A 292 -26.67 17.53 -9.63
N VAL A 293 -25.86 16.85 -10.46
CA VAL A 293 -24.63 17.39 -11.05
C VAL A 293 -24.92 17.99 -12.43
N SER A 294 -24.51 19.24 -12.65
CA SER A 294 -24.70 19.94 -13.94
C SER A 294 -23.36 20.31 -14.59
N PHE A 295 -23.22 20.00 -15.88
CA PHE A 295 -22.10 20.38 -16.72
C PHE A 295 -22.60 21.38 -17.76
N ASN A 296 -22.16 22.64 -17.67
CA ASN A 296 -22.66 23.73 -18.49
C ASN A 296 -21.53 24.37 -19.32
N ASN A 297 -21.75 24.53 -20.62
CA ASN A 297 -20.84 25.21 -21.56
C ASN A 297 -19.42 24.62 -21.64
N VAL A 298 -19.31 23.29 -21.63
CA VAL A 298 -18.01 22.60 -21.74
C VAL A 298 -17.60 22.55 -23.22
N ARG A 299 -16.47 23.17 -23.58
CA ARG A 299 -16.01 23.29 -24.98
C ARG A 299 -14.52 23.00 -25.11
N GLY A 300 -14.08 22.49 -26.26
CA GLY A 300 -12.67 22.26 -26.56
C GLY A 300 -12.44 21.03 -27.43
N THR A 301 -11.29 20.39 -27.25
CA THR A 301 -10.91 19.17 -27.97
C THR A 301 -10.62 18.02 -27.01
N SER A 302 -10.78 16.78 -27.47
CA SER A 302 -10.52 15.54 -26.73
C SER A 302 -9.46 14.70 -27.45
N ALA A 303 -8.45 14.26 -26.70
CA ALA A 303 -7.47 13.28 -27.18
C ALA A 303 -8.06 11.86 -27.27
N SER A 304 -9.15 11.59 -26.53
CA SER A 304 -9.87 10.31 -26.52
C SER A 304 -11.06 10.36 -27.45
N LEU A 305 -11.37 9.23 -28.09
CA LEU A 305 -12.60 9.06 -28.87
C LEU A 305 -13.83 9.23 -27.97
N ILE A 306 -13.84 8.68 -26.76
CA ILE A 306 -14.92 8.89 -25.79
C ILE A 306 -14.59 10.17 -25.00
N ALA A 307 -15.30 11.26 -25.29
CA ALA A 307 -15.06 12.57 -24.68
C ALA A 307 -15.96 12.85 -23.46
N VAL A 308 -17.10 12.17 -23.33
CA VAL A 308 -17.97 12.19 -22.14
C VAL A 308 -18.17 10.77 -21.66
N ASN A 309 -17.87 10.48 -20.39
CA ASN A 309 -17.94 9.11 -19.86
C ASN A 309 -18.54 9.09 -18.44
N PHE A 310 -19.81 8.66 -18.30
CA PHE A 310 -20.49 8.51 -17.01
C PHE A 310 -20.71 7.03 -16.67
N MET A 311 -19.84 6.46 -15.84
CA MET A 311 -19.92 5.05 -15.43
C MET A 311 -20.33 4.95 -13.97
N CYS A 312 -21.63 4.82 -13.73
CA CYS A 312 -22.20 4.75 -12.39
C CYS A 312 -22.50 3.30 -11.98
N SER A 313 -22.58 3.05 -10.67
CA SER A 313 -22.87 1.73 -10.13
C SER A 313 -24.31 1.31 -10.45
N SER A 314 -24.53 0.04 -10.78
CA SER A 314 -25.91 -0.49 -10.91
C SER A 314 -26.60 -0.56 -9.55
N ALA A 315 -25.84 -0.67 -8.46
CA ALA A 315 -26.38 -0.66 -7.10
C ALA A 315 -26.72 0.76 -6.60
N ALA A 316 -26.10 1.79 -7.18
CA ALA A 316 -26.37 3.20 -6.89
C ALA A 316 -26.22 4.05 -8.18
N PRO A 317 -27.24 4.05 -9.08
CA PRO A 317 -27.20 4.82 -10.32
C PRO A 317 -27.05 6.32 -10.07
N CYS A 318 -26.36 7.03 -10.96
CA CYS A 318 -26.33 8.49 -10.93
C CYS A 318 -27.69 9.03 -11.37
N LYS A 319 -28.19 10.08 -10.71
CA LYS A 319 -29.50 10.69 -10.99
C LYS A 319 -29.38 12.17 -11.26
N SER A 320 -30.31 12.75 -12.01
CA SER A 320 -30.36 14.19 -12.27
C SER A 320 -29.05 14.79 -12.81
N ILE A 321 -28.31 14.04 -13.65
CA ILE A 321 -27.16 14.60 -14.35
C ILE A 321 -27.67 15.54 -15.45
N ARG A 322 -27.15 16.76 -15.54
CA ARG A 322 -27.57 17.73 -16.56
C ARG A 322 -26.40 18.13 -17.45
N LEU A 323 -26.52 17.92 -18.75
CA LEU A 323 -25.57 18.39 -19.75
C LEU A 323 -26.15 19.57 -20.51
N SER A 324 -25.50 20.73 -20.50
CA SER A 324 -25.93 21.90 -21.27
C SER A 324 -24.78 22.44 -22.12
N ASN A 325 -24.99 22.55 -23.44
CA ASN A 325 -24.02 23.15 -24.37
C ASN A 325 -22.61 22.52 -24.32
N ILE A 326 -22.53 21.20 -24.51
CA ILE A 326 -21.27 20.44 -24.60
C ILE A 326 -20.76 20.46 -26.05
N ASN A 327 -19.48 20.79 -26.26
CA ASN A 327 -18.84 20.84 -27.58
C ASN A 327 -17.35 20.46 -27.52
N LEU A 328 -17.06 19.17 -27.52
CA LEU A 328 -15.74 18.55 -27.49
C LEU A 328 -15.48 17.82 -28.81
N THR A 329 -14.52 18.27 -29.61
CA THR A 329 -14.15 17.65 -30.92
C THR A 329 -12.85 16.84 -30.80
N PRO A 330 -12.53 15.89 -31.70
CA PRO A 330 -11.27 15.16 -31.62
C PRO A 330 -10.05 16.09 -31.79
N ILE A 331 -8.92 15.74 -31.17
CA ILE A 331 -7.61 16.38 -31.46
C ILE A 331 -6.99 15.80 -32.74
N TYR A 332 -7.25 14.52 -33.04
CA TYR A 332 -6.64 13.80 -34.15
C TYR A 332 -7.68 13.13 -35.03
N GLY A 333 -7.58 13.36 -36.35
CA GLY A 333 -8.46 12.76 -37.36
C GLY A 333 -9.86 13.36 -37.40
N ASP A 334 -10.63 12.95 -38.41
CA ASP A 334 -11.98 13.45 -38.66
C ASP A 334 -13.08 12.66 -37.93
N THR A 335 -12.71 11.59 -37.21
CA THR A 335 -13.66 10.74 -36.48
C THR A 335 -14.26 11.52 -35.31
N PRO A 336 -15.59 11.78 -35.30
CA PRO A 336 -16.22 12.51 -34.21
C PRO A 336 -16.02 11.79 -32.87
N THR A 337 -15.83 12.57 -31.82
CA THR A 337 -15.88 12.09 -30.44
C THR A 337 -17.26 11.49 -30.14
N THR A 338 -17.31 10.63 -29.11
CA THR A 338 -18.53 9.95 -28.64
C THR A 338 -18.71 10.10 -27.13
N SER A 339 -19.90 9.79 -26.65
CA SER A 339 -20.21 9.71 -25.21
C SER A 339 -20.53 8.27 -24.82
N SER A 340 -20.19 7.88 -23.59
CA SER A 340 -20.51 6.57 -23.01
C SER A 340 -21.12 6.72 -21.61
N CYS A 341 -22.24 6.05 -21.37
CA CYS A 341 -22.94 6.10 -20.10
C CYS A 341 -23.38 4.71 -19.65
N LYS A 342 -23.29 4.47 -18.34
CA LYS A 342 -23.81 3.27 -17.70
C LYS A 342 -24.41 3.63 -16.35
N ASN A 343 -25.66 3.27 -16.14
CA ASN A 343 -26.44 3.58 -14.92
C ASN A 343 -26.43 5.08 -14.56
N ALA A 344 -26.35 5.96 -15.55
CA ALA A 344 -26.44 7.40 -15.37
C ALA A 344 -27.77 7.88 -15.97
N LEU A 345 -28.55 8.61 -15.17
CA LEU A 345 -29.85 9.15 -15.57
C LEU A 345 -29.80 10.67 -15.51
N GLY A 346 -30.32 11.32 -16.55
CA GLY A 346 -30.22 12.76 -16.65
C GLY A 346 -31.01 13.37 -17.79
N SER A 347 -30.58 14.56 -18.18
CA SER A 347 -31.15 15.30 -19.31
C SER A 347 -30.06 16.11 -19.99
N SER A 348 -30.17 16.28 -21.29
CA SER A 348 -29.33 17.19 -22.05
C SER A 348 -30.12 18.36 -22.64
N LEU A 349 -29.48 19.53 -22.77
CA LEU A 349 -30.07 20.75 -23.32
C LEU A 349 -29.06 21.50 -24.20
N GLY A 350 -29.55 22.11 -25.29
CA GLY A 350 -28.70 22.85 -26.22
C GLY A 350 -27.73 21.97 -26.99
N LYS A 351 -26.62 22.53 -27.47
CA LYS A 351 -25.67 21.80 -28.31
C LYS A 351 -25.02 20.65 -27.53
N GLN A 352 -25.01 19.45 -28.11
CA GLN A 352 -24.28 18.28 -27.59
C GLN A 352 -23.39 17.74 -28.70
N GLN A 353 -22.09 17.96 -28.56
CA GLN A 353 -21.06 17.32 -29.38
C GLN A 353 -19.96 16.87 -28.41
N PRO A 354 -19.68 15.57 -28.25
CA PRO A 354 -20.47 14.44 -28.76
C PRO A 354 -21.94 14.42 -28.29
N ASP A 355 -22.77 13.62 -28.96
CA ASP A 355 -24.16 13.37 -28.53
C ASP A 355 -24.20 12.92 -27.07
N ALA A 356 -25.19 13.39 -26.31
CA ALA A 356 -25.36 13.02 -24.91
C ALA A 356 -25.73 11.52 -24.78
N CYS A 357 -25.22 10.86 -23.74
CA CYS A 357 -25.52 9.45 -23.45
C CYS A 357 -26.46 9.23 -22.24
N ILE A 358 -27.05 10.31 -21.70
CA ILE A 358 -27.95 10.32 -20.54
C ILE A 358 -29.35 10.78 -20.88
#